data_AF-A0A0A1PS93-F1
#
_entry.id   AF-A0A0A1PS93-F1
#
_cell.length_a   1.000
_cell.length_b   1.000
_cell.length_c   1.000
_cell.angle_alpha   90.00
_cell.angle_beta   90.00
_cell.angle_gamma   90.00
#
_symmetry.space_group_name_H-M   'P 1'
#
loop_
_entity.id
_entity.type
_entity.pdbx_description
1 polymer ?
#
loop_
_entity_poly.entity_id
_entity_poly.type
_entity_poly.pdbx_seq_one_letter_code
_entity_poly.pdbx_strand_id
1 'polypeptide(L)'
;MTADIGTSDAPDDAARDVKAALRADLRSAMKRRRTIEAKVIRGLIAALDNAEAPPNRAVSAPYAPHRFEAGSAEVQRLRLSRADVRAALASELHEREGAANELERLGRTDEAEALRAEARLVRRYLE
;
A
#
# COMPACT_ATOMS: atom_id res chain seq x y z
N MET A 1 5.72 -42.48 4.54
CA MET A 1 6.45 -41.51 5.39
C MET A 1 6.23 -40.13 4.78
N THR A 2 5.16 -39.48 5.21
CA THR A 2 4.67 -38.19 4.75
C THR A 2 5.56 -37.10 5.34
N ALA A 3 6.37 -36.44 4.51
CA ALA A 3 7.02 -35.20 4.89
C ALA A 3 6.02 -34.06 4.64
N ASP A 4 5.55 -33.54 5.76
CA ASP A 4 4.77 -32.33 5.94
C ASP A 4 5.32 -31.18 5.07
N ILE A 5 4.58 -30.80 4.03
CA ILE A 5 4.87 -29.61 3.25
C ILE A 5 4.36 -28.45 4.11
N GLY A 6 5.23 -27.99 5.00
CA GLY A 6 5.02 -26.79 5.78
C GLY A 6 4.63 -25.66 4.84
N THR A 7 3.33 -25.40 4.75
CA THR A 7 2.79 -24.20 4.14
C THR A 7 3.32 -23.08 5.00
N SER A 8 4.36 -22.42 4.53
CA SER A 8 5.04 -21.32 5.23
C SER A 8 4.08 -20.14 5.31
N ASP A 9 3.11 -20.20 6.22
CA ASP A 9 2.26 -19.07 6.64
C ASP A 9 3.06 -18.17 7.62
N ALA A 10 4.38 -18.15 7.47
CA ALA A 10 5.26 -17.33 8.27
C ALA A 10 4.99 -15.85 7.91
N PRO A 11 4.91 -14.96 8.92
CA PRO A 11 4.51 -13.57 8.73
C PRO A 11 5.27 -12.88 7.59
N ASP A 12 6.58 -13.11 7.53
CA ASP A 12 7.48 -12.57 6.52
C ASP A 12 7.15 -12.95 5.07
N ASP A 13 6.68 -14.16 4.83
CA ASP A 13 6.50 -14.67 3.46
C ASP A 13 5.29 -14.02 2.82
N ALA A 14 4.21 -13.84 3.58
CA ALA A 14 3.02 -13.12 3.12
C ALA A 14 3.31 -11.65 2.75
N ALA A 15 4.10 -10.95 3.56
CA ALA A 15 4.49 -9.57 3.27
C ALA A 15 5.39 -9.48 2.02
N ARG A 16 6.33 -10.42 1.88
CA ARG A 16 7.18 -10.49 0.67
C ARG A 16 6.36 -10.77 -0.58
N ASP A 17 5.42 -11.71 -0.52
CA ASP A 17 4.59 -12.12 -1.65
C ASP A 17 3.70 -10.99 -2.14
N VAL A 18 3.00 -10.30 -1.23
CA VAL A 18 2.17 -9.13 -1.57
C VAL A 18 3.04 -8.01 -2.18
N LYS A 19 4.20 -7.71 -1.60
CA LYS A 19 5.11 -6.71 -2.17
C LYS A 19 5.69 -7.14 -3.52
N ALA A 20 5.92 -8.43 -3.74
CA ALA A 20 6.37 -8.96 -5.02
C ALA A 20 5.30 -8.80 -6.10
N ALA A 21 4.04 -9.13 -5.78
CA ALA A 21 2.88 -8.93 -6.66
C ALA A 21 2.70 -7.44 -7.02
N LEU A 22 2.71 -6.56 -6.02
CA LEU A 22 2.63 -5.10 -6.23
C LEU A 22 3.76 -4.60 -7.14
N ARG A 23 5.01 -5.06 -6.96
CA ARG A 23 6.13 -4.66 -7.83
C ARG A 23 5.98 -5.19 -9.27
N ALA A 24 5.44 -6.40 -9.45
CA ALA A 24 5.16 -6.94 -10.77
C ALA A 24 4.08 -6.11 -11.49
N ASP A 25 3.00 -5.77 -10.80
CA ASP A 25 1.91 -4.95 -11.34
C ASP A 25 2.36 -3.52 -11.61
N LEU A 26 3.23 -2.94 -10.77
CA LEU A 26 3.82 -1.63 -11.02
C LEU A 26 4.55 -1.60 -12.37
N ARG A 27 5.39 -2.62 -12.64
CA ARG A 27 6.10 -2.74 -13.92
C ARG A 27 5.12 -2.85 -15.09
N SER A 28 4.06 -3.64 -14.95
CA SER A 28 3.00 -3.80 -15.95
C SER A 28 2.26 -2.49 -16.22
N ALA A 29 1.86 -1.78 -15.15
CA ALA A 29 1.16 -0.49 -15.21
C ALA A 29 2.03 0.59 -15.88
N MET A 30 3.32 0.66 -15.52
CA MET A 30 4.27 1.58 -16.16
C MET A 30 4.43 1.27 -17.66
N LYS A 31 4.58 0.00 -18.04
CA LYS A 31 4.70 -0.41 -19.46
C LYS A 31 3.45 -0.04 -20.26
N ARG A 32 2.27 -0.18 -19.65
CA ARG A 32 0.97 0.15 -20.25
C ARG A 32 0.57 1.62 -20.09
N ARG A 33 1.45 2.47 -19.54
CA ARG A 33 1.21 3.91 -19.27
C ARG A 33 -0.03 4.18 -18.41
N ARG A 34 -0.39 3.24 -17.52
CA ARG A 34 -1.51 3.37 -16.57
C ARG A 34 -1.06 4.17 -15.36
N THR A 35 -1.01 5.49 -15.49
CA THR A 35 -0.42 6.41 -14.51
C THR A 35 -1.10 6.35 -13.15
N ILE A 36 -2.44 6.27 -13.11
CA ILE A 36 -3.23 6.15 -11.87
C ILE A 36 -2.91 4.83 -11.16
N GLU A 37 -2.96 3.71 -11.87
CA GLU A 37 -2.63 2.39 -11.31
C GLU A 37 -1.20 2.36 -10.76
N ALA A 38 -0.24 2.91 -11.49
CA ALA A 38 1.14 3.01 -11.01
C ALA A 38 1.29 3.92 -9.77
N LYS A 39 0.52 5.02 -9.67
CA LYS A 39 0.51 5.90 -8.49
C LYS A 39 -0.01 5.16 -7.26
N VAL A 40 -1.16 4.48 -7.38
CA VAL A 40 -1.76 3.71 -6.30
C VAL A 40 -0.80 2.63 -5.82
N ILE A 41 -0.25 1.84 -6.74
CA ILE A 41 0.66 0.74 -6.37
C ILE A 41 1.92 1.25 -5.65
N ARG A 42 2.50 2.39 -6.08
CA ARG A 42 3.64 2.98 -5.33
C ARG A 42 3.24 3.41 -3.93
N GLY A 43 2.05 3.98 -3.76
CA GLY A 43 1.51 4.33 -2.44
C GLY A 43 1.39 3.12 -1.53
N LEU A 44 0.83 2.01 -2.03
CA LEU A 44 0.70 0.77 -1.26
C LEU A 44 2.06 0.18 -0.85
N ILE A 45 3.05 0.18 -1.75
CA ILE A 45 4.41 -0.26 -1.41
C ILE A 45 4.99 0.61 -0.29
N ALA A 46 4.83 1.94 -0.37
CA ALA A 46 5.30 2.85 0.66
C ALA A 46 4.58 2.64 2.01
N ALA A 47 3.26 2.40 2.00
CA ALA A 47 2.50 2.11 3.22
C ALA A 47 2.98 0.82 3.90
N LEU A 48 3.27 -0.23 3.13
CA LEU A 48 3.84 -1.47 3.67
C LEU A 48 5.26 -1.29 4.17
N ASP A 49 6.11 -0.55 3.45
CA ASP A 49 7.48 -0.25 3.89
C ASP A 49 7.47 0.63 5.16
N ASN A 50 6.48 1.52 5.33
CA ASN A 50 6.26 2.30 6.56
C ASN A 50 5.77 1.43 7.73
N ALA A 51 4.90 0.47 7.47
CA ALA A 51 4.43 -0.47 8.49
C ALA A 51 5.55 -1.45 8.94
N GLU A 52 6.52 -1.74 8.07
CA GLU A 52 7.76 -2.43 8.41
C GLU A 52 8.77 -1.54 9.15
N ALA A 53 8.61 -0.22 9.13
CA ALA A 53 9.48 0.67 9.87
C ALA A 53 9.17 0.56 11.37
N PRO A 54 10.19 0.43 12.25
CA PRO A 54 9.96 0.55 13.68
C PRO A 54 9.36 1.91 14.00
N PRO A 55 8.60 2.04 15.11
CA PRO A 55 7.84 3.25 15.42
C PRO A 55 8.80 4.42 15.65
N ASN A 56 9.11 5.15 14.59
CA ASN A 56 9.73 6.46 14.67
C ASN A 56 8.61 7.47 14.85
N ARG A 57 8.62 8.09 16.02
CA ARG A 57 7.71 9.14 16.44
C ARG A 57 7.71 10.30 15.43
N ALA A 58 6.53 10.61 14.90
CA ALA A 58 6.14 11.83 14.16
C ALA A 58 6.76 11.94 12.74
N VAL A 59 6.06 12.44 11.71
CA VAL A 59 5.24 13.66 11.70
C VAL A 59 4.10 13.51 10.68
N SER A 60 2.89 13.81 11.16
CA SER A 60 1.71 14.10 10.35
C SER A 60 1.92 15.45 9.64
N ALA A 61 1.90 15.50 8.30
CA ALA A 61 1.65 16.74 7.57
C ALA A 61 1.11 16.48 6.15
N PRO A 62 0.12 17.27 5.68
CA PRO A 62 -0.53 17.10 4.38
C PRO A 62 0.27 17.77 3.25
N TYR A 63 0.30 17.11 2.09
CA TYR A 63 0.72 17.65 0.78
C TYR A 63 2.02 18.47 0.76
N ALA A 64 3.14 17.81 0.44
CA ALA A 64 4.31 18.49 -0.12
C ALA A 64 4.88 17.66 -1.29
N PRO A 65 5.00 18.24 -2.50
CA PRO A 65 5.85 17.65 -3.52
C PRO A 65 7.31 17.97 -3.17
N HIS A 66 8.20 17.02 -3.49
CA HIS A 66 9.65 17.14 -3.65
C HIS A 66 10.57 16.47 -2.62
N ARG A 67 11.64 15.95 -3.23
CA ARG A 67 12.99 15.66 -2.73
C ARG A 67 13.21 14.29 -2.07
N PHE A 68 13.59 13.36 -2.95
CA PHE A 68 14.58 12.32 -2.67
C PHE A 68 15.84 12.97 -2.11
N GLU A 69 16.19 12.67 -0.86
CA GLU A 69 17.55 12.48 -0.34
C GLU A 69 17.47 12.24 1.17
N ALA A 70 17.75 11.01 1.60
CA ALA A 70 18.23 10.58 2.93
C ALA A 70 17.98 9.08 2.99
N GLY A 71 19.00 8.23 2.96
CA GLY A 71 19.98 8.14 4.03
C GLY A 71 19.71 6.81 4.71
N SER A 72 20.54 5.82 4.41
CA SER A 72 20.44 4.44 4.88
C SER A 72 20.38 4.35 6.40
N ALA A 73 19.17 4.41 6.95
CA ALA A 73 18.90 3.90 8.28
C ALA A 73 18.52 2.42 8.11
N GLU A 74 19.53 1.55 8.19
CA GLU A 74 19.34 0.10 8.30
C GLU A 74 18.77 -0.19 9.69
N VAL A 75 17.51 0.17 9.89
CA VAL A 75 16.76 -0.16 11.10
C VAL A 75 16.12 -1.52 10.89
N GLN A 76 16.23 -2.36 11.90
CA GLN A 76 15.68 -3.71 11.92
C GLN A 76 14.17 -3.65 11.60
N ARG A 77 13.80 -3.98 10.35
CA ARG A 77 12.42 -3.91 9.87
C ARG A 77 11.54 -4.84 10.69
N LEU A 78 10.40 -4.33 11.17
CA LEU A 78 9.36 -5.13 11.79
C LEU A 78 8.85 -6.15 10.77
N ARG A 79 8.72 -7.40 11.22
CA ARG A 79 8.14 -8.47 10.42
C ARG A 79 6.62 -8.29 10.43
N LEU A 80 6.05 -7.82 9.33
CA LEU A 80 4.60 -7.72 9.20
C LEU A 80 4.02 -9.12 9.03
N SER A 81 3.01 -9.46 9.84
CA SER A 81 2.19 -10.64 9.58
C SER A 81 1.25 -10.41 8.41
N ARG A 82 0.67 -11.49 7.89
CA ARG A 82 -0.42 -11.41 6.91
C ARG A 82 -1.59 -10.55 7.42
N ALA A 83 -1.87 -10.58 8.71
CA ALA A 83 -2.89 -9.75 9.31
C ALA A 83 -2.50 -8.27 9.28
N ASP A 84 -1.23 -7.94 9.56
CA ASP A 84 -0.73 -6.56 9.53
C ASP A 84 -0.70 -5.99 8.10
N VAL A 85 -0.31 -6.80 7.11
CA VAL A 85 -0.38 -6.43 5.68
C VAL A 85 -1.82 -6.13 5.28
N ARG A 86 -2.78 -7.00 5.63
CA ARG A 86 -4.20 -6.75 5.35
C ARG A 86 -4.71 -5.51 6.08
N ALA A 87 -4.32 -5.30 7.33
CA ALA A 87 -4.72 -4.12 8.10
C ALA A 87 -4.20 -2.82 7.47
N ALA A 88 -2.95 -2.80 7.02
CA ALA A 88 -2.35 -1.66 6.33
C ALA A 88 -3.09 -1.34 5.01
N LEU A 89 -3.35 -2.36 4.18
CA LEU A 89 -4.10 -2.20 2.94
C LEU A 89 -5.56 -1.79 3.16
N ALA A 90 -6.19 -2.29 4.23
CA ALA A 90 -7.54 -1.91 4.62
C ALA A 90 -7.63 -0.47 5.11
N SER A 91 -6.60 0.02 5.82
CA SER A 91 -6.49 1.45 6.20
C SER A 91 -6.44 2.33 4.95
N GLU A 92 -5.57 2.00 3.99
CA GLU A 92 -5.42 2.73 2.73
C GLU A 92 -6.71 2.74 1.89
N LEU A 93 -7.49 1.65 1.94
CA LEU A 93 -8.82 1.59 1.32
C LEU A 93 -9.79 2.54 2.02
N HIS A 94 -9.88 2.46 3.35
CA HIS A 94 -10.79 3.27 4.15
C HIS A 94 -10.50 4.77 4.03
N GLU A 95 -9.22 5.15 4.01
CA GLU A 95 -8.80 6.54 3.83
C GLU A 95 -9.26 7.12 2.48
N ARG A 96 -9.14 6.34 1.39
CA ARG A 96 -9.62 6.77 0.06
C ARG A 96 -11.13 6.87 -0.01
N GLU A 97 -11.85 5.90 0.58
CA GLU A 97 -13.32 5.92 0.63
C GLU A 97 -13.82 7.10 1.48
N GLY A 98 -13.20 7.36 2.64
CA GLY A 98 -13.50 8.50 3.50
C GLY A 98 -13.25 9.84 2.80
N ALA A 99 -12.10 9.99 2.13
CA ALA A 99 -11.77 11.19 1.37
C ALA A 99 -12.70 11.41 0.17
N ALA A 100 -13.12 10.34 -0.52
CA ALA A 100 -14.11 10.43 -1.59
C ALA A 100 -15.46 10.93 -1.08
N ASN A 101 -15.92 10.42 0.06
CA ASN A 101 -17.19 10.86 0.66
C ASN A 101 -17.13 12.33 1.11
N GLU A 102 -15.98 12.81 1.59
CA GLU A 102 -15.80 14.22 1.92
C GLU A 102 -15.82 15.10 0.67
N LEU A 103 -15.12 14.71 -0.40
CA LEU A 103 -15.14 15.45 -1.66
C LEU A 103 -16.54 15.52 -2.29
N GLU A 104 -17.31 14.43 -2.20
CA GLU A 104 -18.70 14.39 -2.65
C GLU A 104 -19.59 15.37 -1.86
N ARG A 105 -19.43 15.41 -0.52
CA ARG A 105 -20.13 16.41 0.32
C ARG A 105 -19.79 17.84 -0.06
N LEU A 106 -18.57 18.09 -0.53
CA LEU A 106 -18.09 19.40 -1.00
C LEU A 106 -18.47 19.69 -2.47
N GLY A 107 -19.21 18.81 -3.13
CA GLY A 107 -19.62 18.95 -4.53
C GLY A 107 -18.51 18.67 -5.55
N ARG A 108 -17.36 18.13 -5.12
CA ARG A 108 -16.21 17.78 -5.97
C ARG A 108 -16.33 16.34 -6.47
N THR A 109 -17.42 16.05 -7.18
CA THR A 109 -17.82 14.69 -7.57
C THR A 109 -16.78 13.99 -8.44
N ASP A 110 -16.17 14.69 -9.41
CA ASP A 110 -15.15 14.09 -10.29
C ASP A 110 -13.93 13.59 -9.51
N GLU A 111 -13.50 14.34 -8.49
CA GLU A 111 -12.38 13.95 -7.64
C GLU A 111 -12.75 12.81 -6.68
N ALA A 112 -14.00 12.80 -6.19
CA ALA A 112 -14.54 11.69 -5.43
C ALA A 112 -14.58 10.40 -6.26
N GLU A 113 -14.99 10.48 -7.52
CA GLU A 113 -14.98 9.34 -8.45
C GLU A 113 -13.57 8.83 -8.73
N ALA A 114 -12.61 9.74 -8.90
CA ALA A 114 -11.20 9.37 -9.06
C ALA A 114 -10.68 8.60 -7.83
N LEU A 115 -10.96 9.05 -6.61
CA LEU A 115 -10.59 8.34 -5.39
C LEU A 115 -11.31 6.99 -5.24
N ARG A 116 -12.58 6.89 -5.64
CA ARG A 116 -13.31 5.61 -5.68
C ARG A 116 -12.71 4.64 -6.70
N ALA A 117 -12.21 5.14 -7.82
CA ALA A 117 -11.47 4.32 -8.78
C ALA A 117 -10.14 3.83 -8.18
N GLU A 118 -9.40 4.68 -7.47
CA GLU A 118 -8.20 4.27 -6.73
C GLU A 118 -8.53 3.21 -5.67
N ALA A 119 -9.61 3.39 -4.89
CA ALA A 119 -10.07 2.43 -3.87
C ALA A 119 -10.39 1.04 -4.45
N ARG A 120 -11.04 0.98 -5.61
CA ARG A 120 -11.28 -0.30 -6.31
C ARG A 120 -9.98 -1.01 -6.69
N LEU A 121 -8.92 -0.27 -7.03
CA LEU A 121 -7.62 -0.87 -7.33
C LEU A 121 -6.97 -1.46 -6.08
N VAL A 122 -7.07 -0.78 -4.93
CA VAL A 122 -6.55 -1.26 -3.63
C VAL A 122 -7.28 -2.55 -3.21
N ARG A 123 -8.61 -2.61 -3.39
CA ARG A 123 -9.42 -3.76 -3.00
C ARG A 123 -8.98 -5.07 -3.65
N ARG A 124 -8.44 -5.04 -4.87
CA ARG A 124 -7.89 -6.22 -5.56
C ARG A 124 -6.72 -6.89 -4.83
N TYR A 125 -6.07 -6.20 -3.90
CA TYR A 125 -4.97 -6.74 -3.08
C TYR A 125 -5.43 -7.19 -1.68
N LEU A 126 -6.72 -7.05 -1.38
CA LEU A 126 -7.34 -7.53 -0.13
C LEU A 126 -8.13 -8.84 -0.31
N GLU A 127 -8.43 -9.20 -1.56
CA GLU A 127 -9.05 -10.47 -1.98
C GLU A 127 -8.02 -11.60 -2.01
#